data_AF-A0A924DLM8-F1
#
_entry.id   AF-A0A924DLM8-F1
#
_cell.length_a   1.000
_cell.length_b   1.000
_cell.length_c   1.000
_cell.angle_alpha   90.00
_cell.angle_beta   90.00
_cell.angle_gamma   90.00
#
_symmetry.space_group_name_H-M   'P 1'
#
loop_
_entity.id
_entity.type
_entity.pdbx_description
1 polymer ?
#
loop_
_entity_poly.entity_id
_entity_poly.type
_entity_poly.pdbx_seq_one_letter_code
_entity_poly.pdbx_strand_id
1 'polypeptide(L)'
;MNNKIDSKIAEIIQHKLEEVQAKLTHQDYFNHYILETLESFAFRYFDNPLVSEQLSSNVMRVIAIEKGIKEAIKIKNPELRAGIGELVKRVSKEQGPTILREIRVKLDRSSTHGGSCLVIARVSFGHPDHDFAKGTFVENSNLFKFEDEVHFRNTLAKHLEVVCELF
;
A
#
# COMPACT_ATOMS: atom_id res chain seq x y z
N MET A 1 2.74 4.68 -55.43
CA MET A 1 3.77 4.63 -54.36
C MET A 1 3.22 4.96 -52.97
N ASN A 2 2.12 5.72 -52.81
CA ASN A 2 1.54 6.06 -51.49
C ASN A 2 1.03 4.86 -50.67
N ASN A 3 0.32 3.90 -51.27
CA ASN A 3 -0.26 2.74 -50.54
C ASN A 3 0.77 1.90 -49.75
N LYS A 4 2.04 1.90 -50.14
CA LYS A 4 3.09 1.11 -49.46
C LYS A 4 3.66 1.82 -48.23
N ILE A 5 3.54 3.15 -48.16
CA ILE A 5 3.97 3.98 -47.03
C ILE A 5 2.87 3.96 -45.97
N ASP A 6 1.61 4.09 -46.37
CA ASP A 6 0.46 4.05 -45.45
C ASP A 6 0.30 2.68 -44.77
N SER A 7 0.55 1.58 -45.50
CA SER A 7 0.59 0.22 -44.94
C SER A 7 1.68 0.05 -43.88
N LYS A 8 2.88 0.59 -44.11
CA LYS A 8 3.99 0.52 -43.14
C LYS A 8 3.73 1.36 -41.89
N ILE A 9 3.09 2.52 -42.03
CA ILE A 9 2.71 3.36 -40.89
C ILE A 9 1.64 2.66 -40.05
N ALA A 10 0.65 2.02 -40.69
CA ALA A 10 -0.37 1.25 -39.99
C ALA A 10 0.23 0.06 -39.21
N GLU A 11 1.17 -0.68 -39.80
CA GLU A 11 1.89 -1.76 -39.12
C GLU A 11 2.68 -1.27 -37.88
N ILE A 12 3.37 -0.12 -37.99
CA ILE A 12 4.10 0.47 -36.86
C ILE A 12 3.17 0.90 -35.73
N ILE A 13 2.01 1.50 -36.07
CA ILE A 13 1.02 1.93 -35.08
C ILE A 13 0.42 0.69 -34.39
N GLN A 14 0.08 -0.35 -35.14
CA GLN A 14 -0.48 -1.58 -34.60
C GLN A 14 0.50 -2.26 -33.63
N HIS A 15 1.77 -2.37 -34.01
CA HIS A 15 2.82 -2.94 -33.14
C HIS A 15 2.98 -2.14 -31.84
N LYS A 16 2.96 -0.80 -31.92
CA LYS A 16 3.03 0.04 -30.71
C LYS A 16 1.82 -0.11 -29.81
N LEU A 17 0.62 -0.29 -30.36
CA LEU A 17 -0.59 -0.53 -29.58
C LEU A 17 -0.53 -1.88 -28.86
N GLU A 18 -0.05 -2.93 -29.52
CA GLU A 18 0.16 -4.24 -28.92
C GLU A 18 1.18 -4.20 -27.80
N GLU A 19 2.31 -3.49 -27.98
CA GLU A 19 3.31 -3.29 -26.92
C GLU A 19 2.73 -2.55 -25.70
N VAL A 20 1.90 -1.52 -25.92
CA VAL A 20 1.26 -0.77 -24.83
C VAL A 20 0.25 -1.64 -24.10
N GLN A 21 -0.57 -2.41 -24.82
CA GLN A 21 -1.54 -3.34 -24.22
C GLN A 21 -0.84 -4.43 -23.41
N ALA A 22 0.25 -5.01 -23.94
CA ALA A 22 1.05 -6.01 -23.24
C ALA A 22 1.69 -5.43 -21.95
N LYS A 23 2.18 -4.19 -22.00
CA LYS A 23 2.72 -3.50 -20.82
C LYS A 23 1.66 -3.21 -19.76
N LEU A 24 0.46 -2.80 -20.17
CA LEU A 24 -0.65 -2.52 -19.26
C LEU A 24 -1.10 -3.81 -18.55
N THR A 25 -1.35 -4.88 -19.31
CA THR A 25 -1.72 -6.19 -18.74
C THR A 25 -0.65 -6.76 -17.80
N HIS A 26 0.62 -6.56 -18.13
CA HIS A 26 1.71 -6.95 -17.25
C HIS A 26 1.72 -6.14 -15.94
N GLN A 27 1.54 -4.82 -16.02
CA GLN A 27 1.49 -3.95 -14.84
C GLN A 27 0.30 -4.27 -13.94
N ASP A 28 -0.86 -4.56 -14.53
CA ASP A 28 -2.06 -4.92 -13.79
C ASP A 28 -1.87 -6.21 -13.00
N TYR A 29 -1.24 -7.23 -13.59
CA TYR A 29 -0.91 -8.47 -12.89
C TYR A 29 0.05 -8.23 -11.71
N PHE A 30 1.08 -7.41 -11.90
CA PHE A 30 2.04 -7.08 -10.85
C PHE A 30 1.39 -6.31 -9.70
N ASN A 31 0.53 -5.34 -10.01
CA ASN A 31 -0.21 -4.57 -9.02
C ASN A 31 -1.21 -5.45 -8.25
N HIS A 32 -1.87 -6.39 -8.94
CA HIS A 32 -2.77 -7.36 -8.33
C HIS A 32 -2.03 -8.24 -7.30
N TYR A 33 -0.88 -8.79 -7.67
CA TYR A 33 -0.03 -9.56 -6.74
C TYR A 33 0.32 -8.76 -5.47
N ILE A 34 0.63 -7.47 -5.61
CA ILE A 34 0.94 -6.63 -4.46
C ILE A 34 -0.28 -6.44 -3.57
N LEU A 35 -1.46 -6.19 -4.15
CA LEU A 35 -2.70 -6.05 -3.40
C LEU A 35 -3.05 -7.34 -2.63
N GLU A 36 -2.99 -8.50 -3.28
CA GLU A 36 -3.22 -9.80 -2.61
C GLU A 36 -2.24 -10.04 -1.45
N THR A 37 -0.98 -9.64 -1.65
CA THR A 37 0.05 -9.72 -0.60
C THR A 37 -0.29 -8.78 0.56
N LEU A 38 -0.66 -7.53 0.27
CA LEU A 38 -1.08 -6.56 1.30
C LEU A 38 -2.31 -7.03 2.07
N GLU A 39 -3.30 -7.62 1.40
CA GLU A 39 -4.49 -8.20 2.02
C GLU A 39 -4.13 -9.34 2.97
N SER A 40 -3.26 -10.25 2.52
CA SER A 40 -2.77 -11.37 3.33
C SER A 40 -2.05 -10.89 4.60
N PHE A 41 -1.33 -9.78 4.54
CA PHE A 41 -0.76 -9.14 5.72
C PHE A 41 -1.83 -8.47 6.58
N ALA A 42 -2.73 -7.68 5.99
CA ALA A 42 -3.79 -7.00 6.70
C ALA A 42 -4.67 -7.99 7.50
N PHE A 43 -5.03 -9.14 6.94
CA PHE A 43 -5.78 -10.18 7.66
C PHE A 43 -5.12 -10.69 8.95
N ARG A 44 -3.79 -10.54 9.09
CA ARG A 44 -3.06 -10.96 10.30
C ARG A 44 -3.03 -9.89 11.39
N TYR A 45 -3.13 -8.62 11.03
CA TYR A 45 -2.90 -7.51 11.95
C TYR A 45 -4.10 -6.59 12.13
N PHE A 46 -5.07 -6.61 11.22
CA PHE A 46 -6.20 -5.68 11.18
C PHE A 46 -7.49 -6.42 11.51
N ASP A 47 -8.41 -5.70 12.16
CA ASP A 47 -9.80 -6.13 12.28
C ASP A 47 -10.59 -5.77 11.03
N ASN A 48 -11.59 -6.58 10.68
CA ASN A 48 -12.49 -6.32 9.57
C ASN A 48 -13.45 -5.14 9.86
N PRO A 49 -13.87 -4.37 8.84
CA PRO A 49 -13.64 -4.59 7.40
C PRO A 49 -12.33 -3.96 6.87
N LEU A 50 -11.73 -4.65 5.90
CA LEU A 50 -10.57 -4.19 5.12
C LEU A 50 -11.03 -3.48 3.84
N VAL A 51 -10.31 -2.42 3.44
CA VAL A 51 -10.47 -1.78 2.13
C VAL A 51 -9.11 -1.77 1.42
N SER A 52 -9.04 -2.47 0.29
CA SER A 52 -7.86 -2.56 -0.57
C SER A 52 -8.01 -1.63 -1.75
N GLU A 53 -7.00 -0.80 -2.02
CA GLU A 53 -7.09 0.25 -3.02
C GLU A 53 -5.78 0.41 -3.78
N GLN A 54 -5.89 0.56 -5.10
CA GLN A 54 -4.84 1.11 -5.94
C GLN A 54 -5.07 2.61 -6.10
N LEU A 55 -4.28 3.43 -5.39
CA LEU A 55 -4.39 4.89 -5.42
C LEU A 55 -3.81 5.50 -6.71
N SER A 56 -2.82 4.82 -7.30
CA SER A 56 -2.23 5.17 -8.58
C SER A 56 -1.54 3.93 -9.17
N SER A 57 -0.99 4.04 -10.37
CA SER A 57 -0.24 2.95 -11.04
C SER A 57 0.91 2.37 -10.22
N ASN A 58 1.43 3.13 -9.24
CA ASN A 58 2.59 2.79 -8.43
C ASN A 58 2.31 2.79 -6.91
N VAL A 59 1.06 3.01 -6.49
CA VAL A 59 0.72 3.11 -5.06
C VAL A 59 -0.48 2.26 -4.75
N MET A 60 -0.28 1.28 -3.89
CA MET A 60 -1.30 0.34 -3.44
C MET A 60 -1.34 0.34 -1.92
N ARG A 61 -2.53 0.20 -1.34
CA ARG A 61 -2.72 0.15 0.11
C ARG A 61 -3.86 -0.77 0.52
N VAL A 62 -3.81 -1.17 1.79
CA VAL A 62 -4.94 -1.74 2.52
C VAL A 62 -5.14 -0.95 3.80
N ILE A 63 -6.38 -0.57 4.08
CA ILE A 63 -6.77 0.16 5.29
C ILE A 63 -7.84 -0.58 6.09
N ALA A 64 -7.89 -0.32 7.40
CA ALA A 64 -8.96 -0.77 8.27
C ALA A 64 -9.24 0.26 9.36
N ILE A 65 -10.53 0.51 9.64
CA ILE A 65 -10.97 1.34 10.77
C ILE A 65 -11.33 0.41 11.93
N GLU A 66 -10.55 0.49 13.00
CA GLU A 66 -10.78 -0.28 14.21
C GLU A 66 -11.60 0.56 15.20
N LYS A 67 -12.75 0.01 15.61
CA LYS A 67 -13.65 0.62 16.60
C LYS A 67 -13.35 0.16 18.03
N GLY A 68 -12.58 -0.92 18.18
CA GLY A 68 -12.29 -1.58 19.45
C GLY A 68 -11.03 -1.06 20.14
N ILE A 69 -11.01 0.18 20.63
CA ILE A 69 -9.80 0.78 21.23
C ILE A 69 -9.17 -0.03 22.38
N LYS A 70 -9.97 -0.86 23.07
CA LYS A 70 -9.45 -1.77 24.11
C LYS A 70 -8.39 -2.74 23.58
N GLU A 71 -8.56 -3.22 22.35
CA GLU A 71 -7.60 -4.10 21.70
C GLU A 71 -6.42 -3.30 21.17
N ALA A 72 -6.65 -2.12 20.58
CA ALA A 72 -5.61 -1.19 20.17
C ALA A 72 -4.62 -0.79 21.29
N ILE A 73 -5.06 -0.68 22.55
CA ILE A 73 -4.17 -0.36 23.68
C ILE A 73 -3.14 -1.48 23.95
N LYS A 74 -3.40 -2.72 23.52
CA LYS A 74 -2.49 -3.85 23.68
C LYS A 74 -1.30 -3.82 22.71
N ILE A 75 -1.29 -2.89 21.74
CA ILE A 75 -0.16 -2.67 20.83
C ILE A 75 1.13 -2.50 21.63
N LYS A 76 2.19 -3.17 21.20
CA LYS A 76 3.49 -3.17 21.90
C LYS A 76 4.22 -1.85 21.76
N ASN A 77 4.04 -1.16 20.63
CA ASN A 77 4.67 0.13 20.35
C ASN A 77 4.28 1.19 21.43
N PRO A 78 5.25 1.74 22.19
CA PRO A 78 4.97 2.67 23.28
C PRO A 78 4.34 3.99 22.82
N GLU A 79 4.75 4.49 21.66
CA GLU A 79 4.27 5.75 21.08
C GLU A 79 2.79 5.62 20.68
N LEU A 80 2.44 4.52 20.01
CA LEU A 80 1.04 4.22 19.70
C LEU A 80 0.20 4.04 20.96
N ARG A 81 0.71 3.31 21.96
CA ARG A 81 -0.01 3.14 23.22
C ARG A 81 -0.28 4.47 23.92
N ALA A 82 0.71 5.37 23.94
CA ALA A 82 0.54 6.71 24.49
C ALA A 82 -0.48 7.53 23.68
N GLY A 83 -0.36 7.55 22.35
CA GLY A 83 -1.28 8.28 21.46
C GLY A 83 -2.73 7.80 21.57
N ILE A 84 -2.94 6.48 21.60
CA ILE A 84 -4.26 5.87 21.82
C ILE A 84 -4.77 6.17 23.24
N GLY A 85 -3.89 6.19 24.24
CA GLY A 85 -4.19 6.60 25.60
C GLY A 85 -4.72 8.03 25.69
N GLU A 86 -4.13 8.97 24.94
CA GLU A 86 -4.62 10.34 24.85
C GLU A 86 -5.93 10.44 24.06
N LEU A 87 -6.10 9.63 23.01
CA LEU A 87 -7.37 9.54 22.28
C LEU A 87 -8.54 9.17 23.20
N VAL A 88 -8.38 8.14 24.05
CA VAL A 88 -9.47 7.70 24.96
C VAL A 88 -9.76 8.68 26.09
N LYS A 89 -8.82 9.56 26.43
CA LYS A 89 -9.06 10.66 27.38
C LYS A 89 -9.84 11.81 26.71
N ARG A 90 -9.54 12.08 25.44
CA ARG A 90 -10.13 13.19 24.68
C ARG A 90 -11.52 12.86 24.13
N VAL A 91 -11.74 11.62 23.69
CA VAL A 91 -12.95 11.19 22.99
C VAL A 91 -13.73 10.23 23.88
N SER A 92 -14.98 10.58 24.17
CA SER A 92 -15.82 9.78 25.08
C SER A 92 -16.23 8.46 24.43
N LYS A 93 -16.63 7.47 25.25
CA LYS A 93 -17.06 6.17 24.77
C LYS A 93 -18.28 6.28 23.84
N GLU A 94 -19.16 7.24 24.10
CA GLU A 94 -20.38 7.53 23.33
C GLU A 94 -20.06 8.06 21.93
N GLN A 95 -18.94 8.77 21.78
CA GLN A 95 -18.45 9.26 20.48
C GLN A 95 -17.82 8.14 19.64
N GLY A 96 -17.48 7.01 20.25
CA GLY A 96 -16.93 5.84 19.56
C GLY A 96 -15.55 6.13 18.96
N PRO A 97 -14.50 6.32 19.80
CA PRO A 97 -13.15 6.55 19.31
C PRO A 97 -12.72 5.41 18.38
N THR A 98 -12.04 5.78 17.30
CA THR A 98 -11.54 4.84 16.29
C THR A 98 -10.07 5.08 16.03
N ILE A 99 -9.37 4.07 15.54
CA ILE A 99 -8.06 4.21 14.89
C ILE A 99 -8.13 3.73 13.45
N LEU A 100 -7.27 4.28 12.60
CA LEU A 100 -7.12 3.85 11.21
C LEU A 100 -5.75 3.20 11.04
N ARG A 101 -5.72 1.94 10.64
CA ARG A 101 -4.48 1.24 10.27
C ARG A 101 -4.33 1.24 8.75
N GLU A 102 -3.09 1.36 8.27
CA GLU A 102 -2.76 1.26 6.85
C GLU A 102 -1.47 0.46 6.65
N ILE A 103 -1.45 -0.42 5.64
CA ILE A 103 -0.24 -0.93 5.02
C ILE A 103 -0.23 -0.42 3.58
N ARG A 104 0.91 0.09 3.11
CA ARG A 104 1.06 0.71 1.79
C ARG A 104 2.36 0.30 1.13
N VAL A 105 2.30 0.10 -0.17
CA VAL A 105 3.45 -0.06 -1.07
C VAL A 105 3.49 1.13 -2.03
N LYS A 106 4.67 1.73 -2.18
CA LYS A 106 4.97 2.70 -3.24
C LYS A 106 6.13 2.18 -4.08
N LEU A 107 5.90 2.06 -5.38
CA LEU A 107 6.89 1.62 -6.35
C LEU A 107 7.52 2.81 -7.07
N ASP A 108 8.82 2.73 -7.26
CA ASP A 108 9.56 3.57 -8.19
C ASP A 108 10.31 2.68 -9.17
N ARG A 109 9.74 2.49 -10.36
CA ARG A 109 10.34 1.72 -11.46
C ARG A 109 11.15 2.69 -12.30
N SER A 110 12.45 2.79 -12.00
CA SER A 110 13.38 3.65 -12.75
C SER A 110 13.82 3.02 -14.08
N SER A 111 13.51 1.75 -14.35
CA SER A 111 13.89 1.05 -15.59
C SER A 111 12.96 -0.12 -15.92
N THR A 112 13.15 -0.75 -17.08
CA THR A 112 12.47 -2.00 -17.47
C THR A 112 12.86 -3.20 -16.60
N HIS A 113 13.95 -3.13 -15.83
CA HIS A 113 14.50 -4.24 -15.05
C HIS A 113 14.81 -3.81 -13.61
N GLY A 114 13.76 -3.58 -12.84
CA GLY A 114 13.88 -3.32 -11.40
C GLY A 114 13.60 -1.87 -11.00
N GLY A 115 13.88 -1.57 -9.74
CA GLY A 115 13.56 -0.28 -9.14
C GLY A 115 13.69 -0.29 -7.63
N SER A 116 12.96 0.62 -6.99
CA SER A 116 12.85 0.67 -5.54
C SER A 116 11.40 0.57 -5.08
N CYS A 117 11.22 0.02 -3.88
CA CYS A 117 9.92 -0.16 -3.26
C CYS A 117 9.99 0.35 -1.82
N LEU A 118 9.11 1.30 -1.51
CA LEU A 118 8.89 1.77 -0.15
C LEU A 118 7.64 1.08 0.40
N VAL A 119 7.83 0.24 1.42
CA VAL A 119 6.73 -0.30 2.21
C VAL A 119 6.53 0.56 3.46
N ILE A 120 5.28 0.74 3.84
CA ILE A 120 4.87 1.62 4.94
C ILE A 120 3.77 0.91 5.73
N ALA A 121 3.91 0.85 7.04
CA ALA A 121 2.84 0.55 7.98
C ALA A 121 2.59 1.78 8.85
N ARG A 122 1.35 2.15 9.08
CA ARG A 122 1.02 3.31 9.91
C ARG A 122 -0.32 3.18 10.61
N VAL A 123 -0.44 3.84 11.75
CA VAL A 123 -1.65 3.86 12.55
C VAL A 123 -1.96 5.30 12.93
N SER A 124 -3.12 5.79 12.52
CA SER A 124 -3.66 7.08 12.91
C SER A 124 -4.59 6.93 14.11
N PHE A 125 -4.41 7.79 15.09
CA PHE A 125 -5.31 8.00 16.24
C PHE A 125 -5.88 9.43 16.24
N GLY A 126 -5.81 10.10 15.09
CA GLY A 126 -6.41 11.41 14.82
C GLY A 126 -7.91 11.35 14.56
N HIS A 127 -8.69 10.74 15.46
CA HIS A 127 -10.15 10.70 15.35
C HIS A 127 -10.75 12.13 15.35
N PRO A 128 -11.75 12.42 14.51
CA PRO A 128 -12.40 11.51 13.55
C PRO A 128 -11.77 11.49 12.15
N ASP A 129 -10.89 12.44 11.83
CA ASP A 129 -10.47 12.73 10.45
C ASP A 129 -9.44 11.73 9.89
N HIS A 130 -8.62 11.15 10.75
CA HIS A 130 -7.57 10.18 10.41
C HIS A 130 -6.61 10.62 9.29
N ASP A 131 -6.28 11.91 9.26
CA ASP A 131 -5.40 12.48 8.25
C ASP A 131 -3.94 12.06 8.48
N PHE A 132 -3.39 11.25 7.58
CA PHE A 132 -1.98 10.87 7.62
C PHE A 132 -1.01 11.93 7.02
N ALA A 133 -1.50 13.03 6.47
CA ALA A 133 -0.65 14.13 5.99
C ALA A 133 -0.37 15.17 7.08
N LYS A 134 -1.33 15.41 7.98
CA LYS A 134 -1.25 16.47 9.00
C LYS A 134 -1.74 16.05 10.40
N GLY A 135 -2.28 14.86 10.53
CA GLY A 135 -2.86 14.37 11.78
C GLY A 135 -1.85 13.67 12.68
N THR A 136 -2.38 12.95 13.66
CA THR A 136 -1.60 12.21 14.65
C THR A 136 -1.54 10.73 14.28
N PHE A 137 -0.34 10.27 13.97
CA PHE A 137 -0.07 8.90 13.58
C PHE A 137 1.34 8.48 13.96
N VAL A 138 1.57 7.17 14.03
CA VAL A 138 2.91 6.57 14.03
C VAL A 138 3.08 5.80 12.74
N GLU A 139 4.28 5.85 12.17
CA GLU A 139 4.64 5.18 10.93
C GLU A 139 5.94 4.40 11.10
N ASN A 140 5.99 3.22 10.49
CA ASN A 140 7.21 2.48 10.23
C ASN A 140 7.33 2.27 8.72
N SER A 141 8.53 2.45 8.17
CA SER A 141 8.76 2.32 6.74
C SER A 141 10.07 1.61 6.43
N ASN A 142 10.10 0.92 5.29
CA ASN A 142 11.29 0.25 4.83
C ASN A 142 11.42 0.40 3.31
N LEU A 143 12.59 0.87 2.86
CA LEU A 143 12.91 1.05 1.45
C LEU A 143 13.86 -0.08 1.02
N PHE A 144 13.50 -0.77 -0.06
CA PHE A 144 14.37 -1.78 -0.65
C PHE A 144 14.47 -1.63 -2.16
N LYS A 145 15.56 -2.15 -2.73
CA LYS A 145 15.78 -2.22 -4.18
C LYS A 145 15.53 -3.64 -4.65
N PHE A 146 15.07 -3.78 -5.88
CA PHE A 146 14.87 -5.07 -6.53
C PHE A 146 15.37 -4.99 -7.98
N GLU A 147 15.93 -6.11 -8.45
CA GLU A 147 16.57 -6.22 -9.76
C GLU A 147 15.57 -6.64 -10.84
N ASP A 148 14.59 -7.45 -10.45
CA ASP A 148 13.51 -7.90 -11.31
C ASP A 148 12.27 -8.25 -10.45
N GLU A 149 11.22 -8.72 -11.11
CA GLU A 149 9.99 -9.07 -10.43
C GLU A 149 10.08 -10.33 -9.59
N VAL A 150 10.95 -11.27 -9.94
CA VAL A 150 11.15 -12.49 -9.17
C VAL A 150 11.79 -12.14 -7.84
N HIS A 151 12.85 -11.32 -7.88
CA HIS A 151 13.48 -10.75 -6.70
C HIS A 151 12.44 -10.00 -5.85
N PHE A 152 11.64 -9.11 -6.45
CA PHE A 152 10.59 -8.39 -5.73
C PHE A 152 9.60 -9.31 -5.02
N ARG A 153 9.05 -10.32 -5.73
CA ARG A 153 8.08 -11.26 -5.16
C ARG A 153 8.67 -12.06 -3.99
N ASN A 154 9.96 -12.38 -4.06
CA ASN A 154 10.66 -13.11 -3.01
C ASN A 154 11.00 -12.25 -1.78
N THR A 155 11.09 -10.92 -1.92
CA THR A 155 11.50 -10.04 -0.81
C THR A 155 10.38 -9.21 -0.22
N LEU A 156 9.30 -8.92 -0.96
CA LEU A 156 8.23 -8.04 -0.52
C LEU A 156 7.68 -8.44 0.85
N ALA A 157 7.36 -9.73 1.05
CA ALA A 157 6.84 -10.25 2.30
C ALA A 157 7.80 -9.96 3.48
N LYS A 158 9.10 -10.19 3.29
CA LYS A 158 10.11 -9.92 4.33
C LYS A 158 10.11 -8.44 4.74
N HIS A 159 10.01 -7.52 3.78
CA HIS A 159 9.99 -6.09 4.08
C HIS A 159 8.66 -5.66 4.73
N LEU A 160 7.55 -6.28 4.33
CA LEU A 160 6.25 -6.08 4.97
C LEU A 160 6.25 -6.54 6.43
N GLU A 161 6.88 -7.68 6.77
CA GLU A 161 7.03 -8.14 8.16
C GLU A 161 7.71 -7.07 9.02
N VAL A 162 8.82 -6.51 8.52
CA VAL A 162 9.59 -5.48 9.23
C VAL A 162 8.72 -4.26 9.58
N VAL A 163 7.92 -3.77 8.62
CA VAL A 163 7.06 -2.60 8.91
C VAL A 163 5.87 -2.97 9.79
N CYS A 164 5.35 -4.18 9.67
CA CYS A 164 4.22 -4.67 10.46
C CYS A 164 4.55 -4.93 11.94
N GLU A 165 5.83 -4.93 12.34
CA GLU A 165 6.22 -4.87 13.76
C GLU A 165 5.64 -3.65 14.51
N LEU A 166 5.10 -2.67 13.77
CA LEU A 166 4.35 -1.56 14.32
C LEU A 166 3.07 -1.99 15.07
N PHE A 167 2.42 -3.07 14.63
CA PHE A 167 1.14 -3.55 15.15
C PHE A 167 1.34 -4.48 16.37
#